data_AF-A0A842T563-F1
#
_entry.id   AF-A0A842T563-F1
#
_cell.length_a   1.000
_cell.length_b   1.000
_cell.length_c   1.000
_cell.angle_alpha   90.00
_cell.angle_beta   90.00
_cell.angle_gamma   90.00
#
_symmetry.space_group_name_H-M   'P 1'
#
loop_
_entity.id
_entity.type
_entity.pdbx_description
1 polymer ?
#
loop_
_entity_poly.entity_id
_entity_poly.type
_entity_poly.pdbx_seq_one_letter_code
_entity_poly.pdbx_strand_id
1 'polypeptide(L)'
;MPNLENDTEKKKTSYYERSLDSPVLMKFLKNKEEKSTVSKKNLLLKWKAYKRIIGYSYRYANNELNENKWREVYGILIGSIEDDKEIIKDAVPMVVGDRAGVKYESQQYVDMAQIDASTYERAIRDKKNDFIIGWWHTHPGFGFFLSPIDCLTQLGYQIPNPNALALVFDHTKKKGKSLGIAAINLRNPEIGVRSAYDLLELNYELDAKEMIKRSEKVIEKTKKIFDKVEDHLNYCRDVIGKKALTKLHNNFGLISGFKYDFAKFNNQENLYVWENESDVDREENIPEFRKTIETQLEDYAERLLKLRQQEELEQFEKQKEKFRKKILKQLEEPQEFLNKILEDFKEQLKIIFPYFDFLDTNERKTLEFIDQSIHQYHDILDSLKSRALFDLNKQ
;
A
#
# COMPACT_ATOMS: atom_id res chain seq x y z
N MET A 1 -27.53 49.00 -59.22
CA MET A 1 -28.08 47.68 -58.82
C MET A 1 -27.69 46.71 -59.92
N PRO A 2 -27.03 45.58 -59.62
CA PRO A 2 -27.49 44.55 -58.69
C PRO A 2 -26.98 44.70 -57.23
N ASN A 3 -27.24 43.68 -56.41
CA ASN A 3 -27.20 43.72 -54.95
C ASN A 3 -25.85 43.31 -54.34
N LEU A 4 -25.59 43.83 -53.15
CA LEU A 4 -24.74 43.18 -52.14
C LEU A 4 -25.62 42.18 -51.39
N GLU A 5 -25.46 40.88 -51.66
CA GLU A 5 -26.20 39.81 -50.97
C GLU A 5 -25.27 38.91 -50.16
N ASN A 6 -25.29 39.12 -48.84
CA ASN A 6 -24.98 38.18 -47.76
C ASN A 6 -24.11 36.96 -48.10
N ASP A 7 -22.80 37.13 -47.98
CA ASP A 7 -21.88 36.00 -47.82
C ASP A 7 -22.18 35.31 -46.47
N THR A 8 -22.88 34.17 -46.52
CA THR A 8 -23.47 33.53 -45.34
C THR A 8 -22.47 32.59 -44.67
N GLU A 9 -22.20 32.82 -43.39
CA GLU A 9 -21.23 32.04 -42.60
C GLU A 9 -21.52 30.53 -42.66
N LYS A 10 -20.76 29.81 -43.47
CA LYS A 10 -20.71 28.35 -43.42
C LYS A 10 -20.03 27.91 -42.13
N LYS A 11 -20.83 27.78 -41.06
CA LYS A 11 -20.42 27.15 -39.80
C LYS A 11 -19.66 25.86 -40.10
N LYS A 12 -18.37 25.85 -39.81
CA LYS A 12 -17.52 24.65 -39.95
C LYS A 12 -17.94 23.65 -38.88
N THR A 13 -18.87 22.76 -39.21
CA THR A 13 -19.22 21.64 -38.33
C THR A 13 -17.97 20.87 -37.94
N SER A 14 -17.84 20.60 -36.65
CA SER A 14 -16.71 19.91 -36.05
C SER A 14 -16.49 18.54 -36.71
N TYR A 15 -15.24 18.07 -36.66
CA TYR A 15 -14.94 16.67 -36.99
C TYR A 15 -15.77 15.70 -36.13
N TYR A 16 -16.04 16.09 -34.87
CA TYR A 16 -16.92 15.35 -33.97
C TYR A 16 -18.37 15.28 -34.50
N GLU A 17 -18.95 16.41 -34.89
CA GLU A 17 -20.32 16.48 -35.40
C GLU A 17 -20.47 15.66 -36.69
N ARG A 18 -19.53 15.80 -37.63
CA ARG A 18 -19.50 14.98 -38.87
C ARG A 18 -19.24 13.49 -38.63
N SER A 19 -18.73 13.09 -37.45
CA SER A 19 -18.59 11.68 -37.09
C SER A 19 -19.92 11.03 -36.69
N LEU A 20 -20.90 11.82 -36.23
CA LEU A 20 -22.21 11.33 -35.78
C LEU A 20 -23.07 10.82 -36.95
N ASP A 21 -22.99 11.49 -38.10
CA ASP A 21 -23.68 11.11 -39.34
C ASP A 21 -22.99 9.96 -40.11
N SER A 22 -21.87 9.43 -39.61
CA SER A 22 -21.13 8.34 -40.25
C SER A 22 -22.02 7.11 -40.46
N PRO A 23 -22.17 6.57 -41.68
CA PRO A 23 -22.94 5.35 -41.93
C PRO A 23 -22.47 4.15 -41.10
N VAL A 24 -21.18 4.11 -40.73
CA VAL A 24 -20.61 3.08 -39.86
C VAL A 24 -21.08 3.27 -38.41
N LEU A 25 -21.04 4.50 -37.88
CA LEU A 25 -21.54 4.79 -36.54
C LEU A 25 -23.06 4.61 -36.47
N MET A 26 -23.81 5.05 -37.48
CA MET A 26 -25.25 4.82 -37.59
C MET A 26 -25.61 3.33 -37.68
N LYS A 27 -24.77 2.49 -38.32
CA LYS A 27 -24.95 1.03 -38.31
C LYS A 27 -24.66 0.44 -36.92
N PHE A 28 -23.62 0.93 -36.24
CA PHE A 28 -23.30 0.54 -34.86
C PHE A 28 -24.42 0.93 -33.86
N LEU A 29 -24.95 2.15 -33.96
CA LEU A 29 -26.08 2.64 -33.16
C LEU A 29 -27.41 1.93 -33.48
N LYS A 30 -27.57 1.42 -34.71
CA LYS A 30 -28.71 0.58 -35.10
C LYS A 30 -28.58 -0.88 -34.68
N ASN A 31 -27.37 -1.37 -34.39
CA ASN A 31 -27.13 -2.63 -33.68
C ASN A 31 -27.46 -2.47 -32.18
N LYS A 32 -28.75 -2.24 -31.92
CA LYS A 32 -29.33 -1.98 -30.61
C LYS A 32 -29.32 -3.27 -29.77
N GLU A 33 -28.33 -3.38 -28.89
CA GLU A 33 -28.15 -4.45 -27.89
C GLU A 33 -28.63 -5.84 -28.36
N GLU A 34 -27.80 -6.52 -29.16
CA GLU A 34 -27.76 -7.98 -28.98
C GLU A 34 -27.48 -8.22 -27.50
N LYS A 35 -28.35 -8.98 -26.84
CA LYS A 35 -28.23 -9.27 -25.42
C LYS A 35 -27.02 -10.17 -25.21
N SER A 36 -25.84 -9.56 -24.98
CA SER A 36 -24.71 -10.23 -24.36
C SER A 36 -25.26 -10.95 -23.13
N THR A 37 -25.16 -12.29 -23.10
CA THR A 37 -25.73 -13.10 -22.04
C THR A 37 -25.01 -12.78 -20.74
N VAL A 38 -25.59 -11.87 -19.96
CA VAL A 38 -25.04 -11.42 -18.68
C VAL A 38 -24.86 -12.66 -17.80
N SER A 39 -23.60 -13.03 -17.56
CA SER A 39 -23.28 -14.08 -16.60
C SER A 39 -23.88 -13.65 -15.27
N LYS A 40 -24.76 -14.48 -14.70
CA LYS A 40 -25.43 -14.18 -13.44
C LYS A 40 -24.47 -14.45 -12.29
N LYS A 41 -23.43 -13.61 -12.19
CA LYS A 41 -22.36 -13.65 -11.18
C LYS A 41 -22.96 -13.87 -9.79
N ASN A 42 -22.42 -14.82 -9.05
CA ASN A 42 -22.98 -15.29 -7.78
C ASN A 42 -22.15 -14.72 -6.63
N LEU A 43 -22.28 -13.42 -6.42
CA LEU A 43 -21.36 -12.69 -5.55
C LEU A 43 -21.60 -13.00 -4.07
N LEU A 44 -20.53 -13.22 -3.31
CA LEU A 44 -20.56 -13.37 -1.85
C LEU A 44 -19.53 -12.46 -1.17
N LEU A 45 -20.00 -11.44 -0.46
CA LEU A 45 -19.16 -10.58 0.37
C LEU A 45 -18.97 -11.18 1.76
N LYS A 46 -17.71 -11.50 2.11
CA LYS A 46 -17.30 -11.92 3.45
C LYS A 46 -17.33 -10.77 4.44
N TRP A 47 -17.58 -11.08 5.72
CA TRP A 47 -17.61 -10.06 6.78
C TRP A 47 -16.26 -9.33 6.92
N LYS A 48 -15.12 -9.99 6.68
CA LYS A 48 -13.79 -9.36 6.75
C LYS A 48 -13.64 -8.21 5.73
N ALA A 49 -13.98 -8.47 4.47
CA ALA A 49 -13.96 -7.45 3.42
C ALA A 49 -14.89 -6.26 3.78
N TYR A 50 -16.15 -6.53 4.11
CA TYR A 50 -17.12 -5.48 4.46
C TYR A 50 -16.69 -4.66 5.68
N LYS A 51 -16.15 -5.32 6.73
CA LYS A 51 -15.55 -4.67 7.92
C LYS A 51 -14.48 -3.66 7.51
N ARG A 52 -13.53 -4.04 6.65
CA ARG A 52 -12.40 -3.19 6.22
C ARG A 52 -12.86 -2.02 5.34
N ILE A 53 -13.78 -2.27 4.40
CA ILE A 53 -14.44 -1.23 3.59
C ILE A 53 -15.04 -0.15 4.50
N ILE A 54 -15.90 -0.54 5.44
CA ILE A 54 -16.52 0.40 6.40
C ILE A 54 -15.46 1.14 7.22
N GLY A 55 -14.54 0.40 7.84
CA GLY A 55 -13.61 0.95 8.81
C GLY A 55 -12.65 1.99 8.23
N TYR A 56 -12.22 1.81 6.97
CA TYR A 56 -11.46 2.85 6.25
C TYR A 56 -12.38 3.99 5.77
N SER A 57 -13.51 3.67 5.12
CA SER A 57 -14.43 4.68 4.55
C SER A 57 -14.89 5.73 5.57
N TYR A 58 -15.25 5.29 6.78
CA TYR A 58 -15.76 6.18 7.83
C TYR A 58 -14.71 7.13 8.42
N ARG A 59 -13.41 6.92 8.16
CA ARG A 59 -12.35 7.91 8.49
C ARG A 59 -12.47 9.17 7.65
N TYR A 60 -12.92 9.03 6.39
CA TYR A 60 -12.84 10.08 5.38
C TYR A 60 -14.19 10.65 4.93
N ALA A 61 -15.30 9.92 5.15
CA ALA A 61 -16.64 10.43 4.91
C ALA A 61 -17.64 9.83 5.90
N ASN A 62 -18.27 10.68 6.72
CA ASN A 62 -19.31 10.29 7.67
C ASN A 62 -20.13 11.52 8.12
N ASN A 63 -21.28 11.27 8.75
CA ASN A 63 -22.26 12.30 9.16
C ASN A 63 -21.79 13.31 10.23
N GLU A 64 -20.67 13.08 10.92
CA GLU A 64 -20.11 14.01 11.94
C GLU A 64 -18.99 14.89 11.37
N LEU A 65 -18.35 14.47 10.28
CA LEU A 65 -17.56 15.37 9.45
C LEU A 65 -18.51 16.33 8.74
N ASN A 66 -18.11 17.60 8.64
CA ASN A 66 -18.67 18.49 7.62
C ASN A 66 -18.65 17.72 6.30
N GLU A 67 -19.80 17.70 5.62
CA GLU A 67 -20.26 16.79 4.55
C GLU A 67 -19.26 15.72 3.71
N ASN A 68 -18.64 16.70 2.87
CA ASN A 68 -18.05 18.08 3.07
C ASN A 68 -16.49 18.08 2.95
N LYS A 69 -15.75 17.96 4.07
CA LYS A 69 -14.31 17.55 4.12
C LYS A 69 -14.07 16.10 3.67
N TRP A 70 -15.10 15.54 3.07
CA TRP A 70 -15.22 14.22 2.52
C TRP A 70 -14.09 13.94 1.53
N ARG A 71 -13.66 12.69 1.44
CA ARG A 71 -12.74 12.20 0.41
C ARG A 71 -13.17 10.82 -0.06
N GLU A 72 -12.98 10.56 -1.35
CA GLU A 72 -13.18 9.23 -1.91
C GLU A 72 -11.97 8.36 -1.57
N VAL A 73 -12.22 7.10 -1.21
CA VAL A 73 -11.18 6.12 -0.89
C VAL A 73 -11.17 4.99 -1.88
N TYR A 74 -10.02 4.37 -2.08
CA TYR A 74 -9.81 3.27 -3.03
C TYR A 74 -9.08 2.10 -2.38
N GLY A 75 -9.38 0.89 -2.84
CA GLY A 75 -8.65 -0.31 -2.45
C GLY A 75 -8.90 -1.54 -3.32
N ILE A 76 -8.15 -2.60 -3.04
CA ILE A 76 -8.17 -3.88 -3.75
C ILE A 76 -9.12 -4.87 -3.07
N LEU A 77 -9.79 -5.70 -3.86
CA LEU A 77 -10.54 -6.85 -3.38
C LEU A 77 -9.73 -8.13 -3.59
N ILE A 78 -9.52 -8.90 -2.52
CA ILE A 78 -8.92 -10.23 -2.59
C ILE A 78 -10.02 -11.26 -2.41
N GLY A 79 -10.04 -12.27 -3.26
CA GLY A 79 -11.08 -13.28 -3.26
C GLY A 79 -10.70 -14.52 -4.06
N SER A 80 -11.67 -15.39 -4.26
CA SER A 80 -11.54 -16.61 -5.07
C SER A 80 -12.80 -16.83 -5.91
N ILE A 81 -12.71 -17.80 -6.81
CA ILE A 81 -13.88 -18.37 -7.50
C ILE A 81 -13.97 -19.83 -7.08
N GLU A 82 -15.10 -20.20 -6.49
CA GLU A 82 -15.38 -21.53 -5.93
C GLU A 82 -16.80 -21.91 -6.39
N ASP A 83 -16.99 -23.00 -7.15
CA ASP A 83 -18.30 -23.44 -7.69
C ASP A 83 -19.12 -22.34 -8.40
N ASP A 84 -18.52 -21.69 -9.41
CA ASP A 84 -19.07 -20.55 -10.17
C ASP A 84 -19.56 -19.38 -9.29
N LYS A 85 -18.89 -19.18 -8.15
CA LYS A 85 -19.21 -18.17 -7.14
C LYS A 85 -18.03 -17.26 -6.85
N GLU A 86 -18.15 -15.97 -7.10
CA GLU A 86 -17.14 -14.97 -6.75
C GLU A 86 -17.20 -14.62 -5.27
N ILE A 87 -16.24 -15.10 -4.48
CA ILE A 87 -16.18 -14.90 -3.04
C ILE A 87 -15.18 -13.79 -2.72
N ILE A 88 -15.69 -12.60 -2.38
CA ILE A 88 -14.89 -11.45 -1.95
C ILE A 88 -14.49 -11.66 -0.49
N LYS A 89 -13.26 -12.14 -0.25
CA LYS A 89 -12.74 -12.57 1.05
C LYS A 89 -12.18 -11.42 1.88
N ASP A 90 -11.46 -10.50 1.24
CA ASP A 90 -10.79 -9.38 1.90
C ASP A 90 -10.90 -8.09 1.08
N ALA A 91 -10.69 -6.96 1.74
CA ALA A 91 -10.67 -5.64 1.10
C ALA A 91 -9.51 -4.82 1.67
N VAL A 92 -8.45 -4.64 0.87
CA VAL A 92 -7.24 -3.92 1.27
C VAL A 92 -7.40 -2.45 0.92
N PRO A 93 -7.46 -1.52 1.89
CA PRO A 93 -7.44 -0.09 1.59
C PRO A 93 -6.07 0.29 1.04
N MET A 94 -6.02 1.05 -0.06
CA MET A 94 -4.77 1.50 -0.67
C MET A 94 -4.49 2.97 -0.42
N VAL A 95 -5.46 3.84 -0.71
CA VAL A 95 -5.24 5.29 -0.81
C VAL A 95 -6.55 6.06 -0.62
N VAL A 96 -6.42 7.31 -0.19
CA VAL A 96 -7.48 8.32 -0.16
C VAL A 96 -7.19 9.39 -1.23
N GLY A 97 -8.19 9.74 -2.03
CA GLY A 97 -8.10 10.80 -3.05
C GLY A 97 -8.83 12.07 -2.64
N ASP A 98 -9.22 12.85 -3.65
CA ASP A 98 -10.05 14.04 -3.50
C ASP A 98 -11.55 13.72 -3.59
N ARG A 99 -12.40 14.75 -3.68
CA ARG A 99 -13.86 14.64 -3.87
C ARG A 99 -14.31 14.37 -5.31
N ALA A 100 -13.36 14.06 -6.20
CA ALA A 100 -13.58 13.99 -7.65
C ALA A 100 -12.84 12.79 -8.28
N GLY A 101 -12.79 11.67 -7.57
CA GLY A 101 -12.06 10.47 -7.93
C GLY A 101 -10.65 10.37 -7.34
N VAL A 102 -10.16 9.14 -7.28
CA VAL A 102 -8.74 8.82 -7.08
C VAL A 102 -8.06 8.82 -8.45
N LYS A 103 -7.03 9.66 -8.63
CA LYS A 103 -6.16 9.54 -9.80
C LYS A 103 -5.24 8.33 -9.60
N TYR A 104 -5.20 7.45 -10.59
CA TYR A 104 -4.18 6.40 -10.67
C TYR A 104 -2.88 7.02 -11.18
N GLU A 105 -1.96 7.30 -10.26
CA GLU A 105 -0.61 7.75 -10.56
C GLU A 105 0.31 6.51 -10.63
N SER A 106 1.57 6.71 -11.03
CA SER A 106 2.49 5.59 -11.24
C SER A 106 2.74 4.77 -9.96
N GLN A 107 2.68 5.40 -8.78
CA GLN A 107 2.89 4.74 -7.49
C GLN A 107 1.81 3.69 -7.18
N GLN A 108 0.53 3.95 -7.47
CA GLN A 108 -0.55 3.01 -7.16
C GLN A 108 -0.48 1.73 -8.04
N TYR A 109 0.15 1.77 -9.22
CA TYR A 109 0.44 0.56 -10.00
C TYR A 109 1.51 -0.32 -9.32
N VAL A 110 2.56 0.27 -8.74
CA VAL A 110 3.58 -0.46 -7.97
C VAL A 110 2.98 -1.06 -6.71
N ASP A 111 2.16 -0.29 -5.99
CA ASP A 111 1.45 -0.75 -4.80
C ASP A 111 0.51 -1.91 -5.12
N MET A 112 -0.21 -1.85 -6.24
CA MET A 112 -1.08 -2.92 -6.72
C MET A 112 -0.28 -4.19 -7.04
N ALA A 113 0.86 -4.07 -7.74
CA ALA A 113 1.72 -5.22 -8.06
C ALA A 113 2.32 -5.87 -6.80
N GLN A 114 2.69 -5.08 -5.78
CA GLN A 114 3.14 -5.58 -4.48
C GLN A 114 2.01 -6.26 -3.69
N ILE A 115 0.78 -5.75 -3.78
CA ILE A 115 -0.40 -6.41 -3.21
C ILE A 115 -0.68 -7.73 -3.93
N ASP A 116 -0.55 -7.80 -5.25
CA ASP A 116 -0.80 -9.03 -6.03
C ASP A 116 0.25 -10.11 -5.71
N ALA A 117 1.54 -9.78 -5.82
CA ALA A 117 2.64 -10.70 -5.52
C ALA A 117 2.55 -11.26 -4.09
N SER A 118 2.38 -10.39 -3.09
CA SER A 118 2.22 -10.84 -1.70
C SER A 118 0.92 -11.62 -1.48
N THR A 119 -0.12 -11.41 -2.27
CA THR A 119 -1.37 -12.19 -2.20
C THR A 119 -1.15 -13.59 -2.77
N TYR A 120 -0.47 -13.71 -3.92
CA TYR A 120 -0.08 -14.96 -4.53
C TYR A 120 0.84 -15.82 -3.63
N GLU A 121 1.86 -15.21 -3.00
CA GLU A 121 2.71 -15.89 -2.00
C GLU A 121 1.90 -16.42 -0.81
N ARG A 122 1.00 -15.60 -0.25
CA ARG A 122 0.10 -16.00 0.84
C ARG A 122 -0.86 -17.11 0.41
N ALA A 123 -1.36 -17.07 -0.83
CA ALA A 123 -2.23 -18.07 -1.41
C ALA A 123 -1.53 -19.44 -1.52
N ILE A 124 -0.31 -19.49 -2.09
CA ILE A 124 0.53 -20.69 -2.15
C ILE A 124 0.77 -21.26 -0.75
N ARG A 125 1.29 -20.43 0.16
CA ARG A 125 1.68 -20.86 1.52
C ARG A 125 0.49 -21.38 2.33
N ASP A 126 -0.65 -20.70 2.25
CA ASP A 126 -1.87 -21.07 2.97
C ASP A 126 -2.69 -22.15 2.24
N LYS A 127 -2.26 -22.60 1.05
CA LYS A 127 -2.96 -23.54 0.15
C LYS A 127 -4.37 -23.09 -0.24
N LYS A 128 -4.48 -21.84 -0.69
CA LYS A 128 -5.71 -21.19 -1.17
C LYS A 128 -5.54 -20.74 -2.62
N ASN A 129 -6.66 -20.54 -3.30
CA ASN A 129 -6.71 -19.90 -4.63
C ASN A 129 -7.20 -18.44 -4.48
N ASP A 130 -6.54 -17.68 -3.61
CA ASP A 130 -6.88 -16.28 -3.32
C ASP A 130 -6.08 -15.35 -4.25
N PHE A 131 -6.75 -14.45 -4.96
CA PHE A 131 -6.18 -13.53 -5.96
C PHE A 131 -6.91 -12.18 -5.98
N ILE A 132 -6.46 -11.21 -6.78
CA ILE A 132 -7.16 -9.93 -6.96
C ILE A 132 -8.45 -10.14 -7.78
N ILE A 133 -9.60 -10.11 -7.09
CA ILE A 133 -10.94 -10.30 -7.67
C ILE A 133 -11.60 -8.96 -8.07
N GLY A 134 -10.83 -7.87 -8.09
CA GLY A 134 -11.27 -6.53 -8.47
C GLY A 134 -10.88 -5.47 -7.44
N TRP A 135 -11.70 -4.43 -7.33
CA TRP A 135 -11.42 -3.22 -6.57
C TRP A 135 -12.67 -2.64 -5.93
N TRP A 136 -12.49 -1.68 -5.04
CA TRP A 136 -13.57 -0.99 -4.37
C TRP A 136 -13.25 0.48 -4.15
N HIS A 137 -14.29 1.31 -4.13
CA HIS A 137 -14.16 2.72 -3.77
C HIS A 137 -15.40 3.26 -3.05
N THR A 138 -15.36 4.55 -2.70
CA THR A 138 -16.50 5.25 -2.12
C THR A 138 -17.04 6.37 -3.00
N HIS A 139 -18.35 6.56 -2.91
CA HIS A 139 -19.09 7.68 -3.49
C HIS A 139 -19.89 8.40 -2.38
N PRO A 140 -19.27 9.25 -1.54
CA PRO A 140 -19.95 9.90 -0.42
C PRO A 140 -21.13 10.78 -0.85
N GLY A 141 -22.35 10.29 -0.65
CA GLY A 141 -23.58 10.99 -1.03
C GLY A 141 -24.07 10.73 -2.46
N PHE A 142 -23.19 10.40 -3.41
CA PHE A 142 -23.56 10.26 -4.82
C PHE A 142 -24.32 8.97 -5.16
N GLY A 143 -24.11 7.88 -4.41
CA GLY A 143 -24.72 6.56 -4.66
C GLY A 143 -23.98 5.71 -5.71
N PHE A 144 -24.66 4.67 -6.19
CA PHE A 144 -24.03 3.56 -6.91
C PHE A 144 -24.05 3.74 -8.43
N PHE A 145 -22.92 4.16 -8.99
CA PHE A 145 -22.62 4.20 -10.42
C PHE A 145 -21.11 4.11 -10.63
N LEU A 146 -20.65 4.05 -11.88
CA LEU A 146 -19.26 4.26 -12.25
C LEU A 146 -19.16 5.59 -13.03
N SER A 147 -18.26 6.48 -12.62
CA SER A 147 -17.88 7.67 -13.39
C SER A 147 -17.06 7.28 -14.64
N PRO A 148 -16.76 8.20 -15.57
CA PRO A 148 -15.88 7.90 -16.70
C PRO A 148 -14.47 7.44 -16.29
N ILE A 149 -13.99 7.86 -15.11
CA ILE A 149 -12.71 7.41 -14.53
C ILE A 149 -12.86 6.00 -13.97
N ASP A 150 -13.93 5.73 -13.22
CA ASP A 150 -14.21 4.40 -12.66
C ASP A 150 -14.44 3.35 -13.75
N CYS A 151 -15.04 3.74 -14.87
CA CYS A 151 -15.13 2.89 -16.06
C CYS A 151 -13.74 2.56 -16.63
N LEU A 152 -12.81 3.52 -16.70
CA LEU A 152 -11.41 3.25 -17.12
C LEU A 152 -10.72 2.29 -16.15
N THR A 153 -10.86 2.50 -14.84
CA THR A 153 -10.33 1.59 -13.81
C THR A 153 -10.93 0.19 -13.94
N GLN A 154 -12.26 0.08 -14.05
CA GLN A 154 -12.94 -1.22 -14.21
C GLN A 154 -12.56 -1.92 -15.51
N LEU A 155 -12.29 -1.21 -16.62
CA LEU A 155 -11.73 -1.83 -17.83
C LEU A 155 -10.35 -2.44 -17.56
N GLY A 156 -9.48 -1.72 -16.86
CA GLY A 156 -8.14 -2.19 -16.47
C GLY A 156 -8.16 -3.50 -15.67
N TYR A 157 -9.18 -3.72 -14.84
CA TYR A 157 -9.38 -4.99 -14.14
C TYR A 157 -10.17 -6.03 -14.96
N GLN A 158 -11.24 -5.63 -15.66
CA GLN A 158 -12.21 -6.56 -16.25
C GLN A 158 -11.77 -7.12 -17.61
N ILE A 159 -10.89 -6.44 -18.35
CA ILE A 159 -10.30 -6.97 -19.59
C ILE A 159 -9.36 -8.17 -19.30
N PRO A 160 -8.34 -8.07 -18.42
CA PRO A 160 -7.50 -9.22 -18.09
C PRO A 160 -8.20 -10.27 -17.21
N ASN A 161 -9.21 -9.87 -16.43
CA ASN A 161 -9.99 -10.76 -15.58
C ASN A 161 -11.51 -10.48 -15.73
N PRO A 162 -12.24 -11.21 -16.61
CA PRO A 162 -13.68 -11.03 -16.79
C PRO A 162 -14.52 -11.17 -15.51
N ASN A 163 -13.99 -11.86 -14.51
CA ASN A 163 -14.65 -12.06 -13.23
C ASN A 163 -14.46 -10.89 -12.25
N ALA A 164 -13.53 -9.96 -12.53
CA ALA A 164 -13.28 -8.79 -11.69
C ALA A 164 -14.52 -7.91 -11.45
N LEU A 165 -14.55 -7.23 -10.31
CA LEU A 165 -15.70 -6.47 -9.81
C LEU A 165 -15.28 -5.08 -9.32
N ALA A 166 -16.17 -4.09 -9.48
CA ALA A 166 -16.13 -2.84 -8.73
C ALA A 166 -17.16 -2.91 -7.58
N LEU A 167 -16.73 -2.70 -6.34
CA LEU A 167 -17.65 -2.49 -5.21
C LEU A 167 -17.69 -0.99 -4.83
N VAL A 168 -18.87 -0.39 -4.90
CA VAL A 168 -19.08 1.04 -4.56
C VAL A 168 -19.78 1.15 -3.22
N PHE A 169 -19.16 1.84 -2.26
CA PHE A 169 -19.73 2.11 -0.93
C PHE A 169 -20.15 3.58 -0.75
N ASP A 170 -21.37 3.80 -0.27
CA ASP A 170 -21.89 5.11 0.09
C ASP A 170 -22.56 5.04 1.47
N HIS A 171 -21.90 5.64 2.46
CA HIS A 171 -22.36 5.69 3.85
C HIS A 171 -23.75 6.32 3.99
N THR A 172 -24.14 7.25 3.11
CA THR A 172 -25.45 7.91 3.12
C THR A 172 -26.61 6.98 2.70
N LYS A 173 -26.28 5.87 2.02
CA LYS A 173 -27.24 4.86 1.54
C LYS A 173 -27.37 3.67 2.52
N LYS A 174 -26.58 3.61 3.61
CA LYS A 174 -26.73 2.63 4.71
C LYS A 174 -27.95 2.94 5.57
N LYS A 175 -29.15 2.67 5.05
CA LYS A 175 -30.46 2.98 5.69
C LYS A 175 -31.38 1.76 5.71
N GLY A 176 -32.11 1.56 6.81
CA GLY A 176 -33.05 0.44 6.96
C GLY A 176 -32.35 -0.92 6.91
N LYS A 177 -32.57 -1.70 5.86
CA LYS A 177 -31.88 -2.98 5.59
C LYS A 177 -30.65 -2.84 4.68
N SER A 178 -30.40 -1.66 4.10
CA SER A 178 -29.29 -1.43 3.19
C SER A 178 -27.96 -1.39 3.93
N LEU A 179 -26.99 -2.16 3.42
CA LEU A 179 -25.60 -2.14 3.86
C LEU A 179 -24.78 -1.01 3.22
N GLY A 180 -25.38 -0.17 2.38
CA GLY A 180 -24.71 0.97 1.76
C GLY A 180 -23.65 0.61 0.72
N ILE A 181 -23.64 -0.63 0.22
CA ILE A 181 -22.69 -1.14 -0.76
C ILE A 181 -23.44 -1.75 -1.95
N ALA A 182 -22.87 -1.62 -3.15
CA ALA A 182 -23.34 -2.30 -4.36
C ALA A 182 -22.16 -2.84 -5.16
N ALA A 183 -22.40 -3.90 -5.93
CA ALA A 183 -21.45 -4.42 -6.91
C ALA A 183 -21.84 -3.95 -8.31
N ILE A 184 -20.84 -3.54 -9.11
CA ILE A 184 -21.02 -3.05 -10.47
C ILE A 184 -20.02 -3.75 -11.41
N ASN A 185 -20.47 -4.06 -12.62
CA ASN A 185 -19.67 -4.70 -13.67
C ASN A 185 -20.06 -4.16 -15.04
N LEU A 186 -19.10 -3.98 -15.95
CA LEU A 186 -19.37 -3.51 -17.33
C LEU A 186 -19.98 -4.66 -18.15
N ARG A 187 -21.01 -4.38 -18.95
CA ARG A 187 -21.66 -5.36 -19.85
C ARG A 187 -20.73 -5.86 -20.95
N ASN A 188 -19.94 -4.97 -21.53
CA ASN A 188 -19.08 -5.26 -22.67
C ASN A 188 -17.79 -4.41 -22.60
N PRO A 189 -16.74 -4.89 -21.92
CA PRO A 189 -15.46 -4.18 -21.81
C PRO A 189 -14.84 -3.78 -23.16
N GLU A 190 -15.06 -4.55 -24.23
CA GLU A 190 -14.47 -4.31 -25.56
C GLU A 190 -14.89 -2.98 -26.21
N ILE A 191 -16.03 -2.41 -25.80
CA ILE A 191 -16.47 -1.07 -26.27
C ILE A 191 -16.01 0.07 -25.36
N GLY A 192 -15.13 -0.22 -24.40
CA GLY A 192 -14.47 0.73 -23.52
C GLY A 192 -15.45 1.51 -22.63
N VAL A 193 -15.13 2.78 -22.38
CA VAL A 193 -15.87 3.69 -21.47
C VAL A 193 -17.34 3.90 -21.88
N ARG A 194 -17.71 3.50 -23.11
CA ARG A 194 -19.10 3.53 -23.61
C ARG A 194 -19.93 2.31 -23.19
N SER A 195 -19.33 1.31 -22.55
CA SER A 195 -20.08 0.17 -22.02
C SER A 195 -21.05 0.62 -20.94
N ALA A 196 -22.31 0.22 -21.08
CA ALA A 196 -23.24 0.19 -19.96
C ALA A 196 -22.70 -0.75 -18.86
N TYR A 197 -23.15 -0.54 -17.63
CA TYR A 197 -22.88 -1.39 -16.49
C TYR A 197 -24.18 -1.89 -15.86
N ASP A 198 -24.10 -3.01 -15.14
CA ASP A 198 -25.21 -3.54 -14.34
C ASP A 198 -24.85 -3.52 -12.85
N LEU A 199 -25.86 -3.21 -12.03
CA LEU A 199 -25.83 -3.43 -10.58
C LEU A 199 -26.09 -4.91 -10.30
N LEU A 200 -25.11 -5.60 -9.72
CA LEU A 200 -25.16 -7.04 -9.47
C LEU A 200 -25.76 -7.36 -8.10
N GLU A 201 -26.44 -8.51 -8.01
CA GLU A 201 -26.96 -9.04 -6.75
C GLU A 201 -25.80 -9.52 -5.85
N LEU A 202 -25.71 -8.93 -4.66
CA LEU A 202 -24.60 -9.17 -3.73
C LEU A 202 -25.11 -9.92 -2.48
N ASN A 203 -24.71 -11.18 -2.34
CA ASN A 203 -24.99 -11.95 -1.13
C ASN A 203 -23.94 -11.63 -0.04
N TYR A 204 -24.30 -11.92 1.21
CA TYR A 204 -23.48 -11.64 2.38
C TYR A 204 -23.25 -12.91 3.19
N GLU A 205 -22.09 -13.03 3.83
CA GLU A 205 -21.74 -14.17 4.70
C GLU A 205 -22.65 -14.32 5.92
N LEU A 206 -23.23 -13.22 6.40
CA LEU A 206 -24.13 -13.18 7.54
C LEU A 206 -25.44 -12.49 7.12
N ASP A 207 -26.51 -12.69 7.89
CA ASP A 207 -27.76 -12.00 7.62
C ASP A 207 -27.61 -10.47 7.72
N ALA A 208 -28.42 -9.74 6.96
CA ALA A 208 -28.30 -8.29 6.86
C ALA A 208 -28.43 -7.56 8.21
N LYS A 209 -29.18 -8.10 9.19
CA LYS A 209 -29.31 -7.46 10.52
C LYS A 209 -28.03 -7.63 11.33
N GLU A 210 -27.41 -8.81 11.33
CA GLU A 210 -26.13 -9.02 12.00
C GLU A 210 -24.99 -8.27 11.30
N MET A 211 -24.99 -8.18 9.96
CA MET A 211 -24.05 -7.32 9.21
C MET A 211 -24.18 -5.85 9.62
N ILE A 212 -25.41 -5.31 9.70
CA ILE A 212 -25.69 -3.94 10.18
C ILE A 212 -25.19 -3.76 11.62
N LYS A 213 -25.63 -4.61 12.55
CA LYS A 213 -25.28 -4.58 13.97
C LYS A 213 -23.77 -4.70 14.24
N ARG A 214 -23.04 -5.44 13.41
CA ARG A 214 -21.57 -5.48 13.48
C ARG A 214 -20.93 -4.23 12.88
N SER A 215 -21.44 -3.73 11.75
CA SER A 215 -20.93 -2.49 11.13
C SER A 215 -21.02 -1.29 12.07
N GLU A 216 -22.11 -1.16 12.82
CA GLU A 216 -22.29 -0.06 13.79
C GLU A 216 -21.28 -0.11 14.93
N LYS A 217 -20.96 -1.31 15.44
CA LYS A 217 -19.89 -1.50 16.42
C LYS A 217 -18.49 -1.22 15.87
N VAL A 218 -18.27 -1.38 14.56
CA VAL A 218 -17.02 -0.96 13.90
C VAL A 218 -16.99 0.56 13.81
N ILE A 219 -18.04 1.19 13.29
CA ILE A 219 -18.16 2.64 13.12
C ILE A 219 -18.00 3.39 14.44
N GLU A 220 -18.67 2.94 15.52
CA GLU A 220 -18.57 3.57 16.84
C GLU A 220 -17.15 3.47 17.42
N LYS A 221 -16.46 2.33 17.23
CA LYS A 221 -15.06 2.17 17.63
C LYS A 221 -14.12 3.03 16.80
N THR A 222 -14.32 3.10 15.48
CA THR A 222 -13.54 3.94 14.56
C THR A 222 -13.64 5.41 14.96
N LYS A 223 -14.86 5.95 15.11
CA LYS A 223 -15.09 7.36 15.47
C LYS A 223 -14.39 7.81 16.75
N LYS A 224 -14.32 6.95 17.77
CA LYS A 224 -13.80 7.30 19.11
C LYS A 224 -12.28 7.28 19.23
N ILE A 225 -11.55 6.88 18.19
CA ILE A 225 -10.11 6.57 18.31
C ILE A 225 -9.26 7.00 17.11
N PHE A 226 -9.83 7.23 15.93
CA PHE A 226 -9.01 7.42 14.73
C PHE A 226 -8.20 8.71 14.71
N ASP A 227 -8.72 9.80 15.28
CA ASP A 227 -7.95 11.04 15.48
C ASP A 227 -6.65 10.74 16.26
N LYS A 228 -6.75 9.94 17.33
CA LYS A 228 -5.60 9.49 18.12
C LYS A 228 -4.70 8.51 17.36
N VAL A 229 -5.25 7.60 16.56
CA VAL A 229 -4.45 6.69 15.72
C VAL A 229 -3.69 7.48 14.66
N GLU A 230 -4.28 8.53 14.08
CA GLU A 230 -3.65 9.44 13.14
C GLU A 230 -2.53 10.26 13.81
N ASP A 231 -2.71 10.75 15.04
CA ASP A 231 -1.63 11.34 15.84
C ASP A 231 -0.44 10.38 16.02
N HIS A 232 -0.70 9.11 16.38
CA HIS A 232 0.36 8.10 16.55
C HIS A 232 1.03 7.71 15.22
N LEU A 233 0.30 7.65 14.10
CA LEU A 233 0.86 7.43 12.77
C LEU A 233 1.74 8.61 12.32
N ASN A 234 1.28 9.84 12.56
CA ASN A 234 2.05 11.06 12.31
C ASN A 234 3.32 11.10 13.19
N TYR A 235 3.24 10.66 14.45
CA TYR A 235 4.40 10.51 15.33
C TYR A 235 5.41 9.48 14.81
N CYS A 236 4.94 8.28 14.43
CA CYS A 236 5.78 7.27 13.78
C CYS A 236 6.48 7.85 12.54
N ARG A 237 5.74 8.52 11.65
CA ARG A 237 6.31 9.13 10.43
C ARG A 237 7.34 10.21 10.75
N ASP A 238 6.93 11.26 11.47
CA ASP A 238 7.67 12.53 11.53
C ASP A 238 8.54 12.70 12.78
N VAL A 239 8.47 11.79 13.75
CA VAL A 239 9.37 11.73 14.92
C VAL A 239 10.27 10.51 14.84
N ILE A 240 9.71 9.30 14.76
CA ILE A 240 10.52 8.07 14.76
C ILE A 240 11.26 7.92 13.42
N GLY A 241 10.52 7.86 12.31
CA GLY A 241 11.09 7.74 10.97
C GLY A 241 11.97 8.92 10.57
N LYS A 242 11.38 10.13 10.42
CA LYS A 242 12.12 11.29 9.86
C LYS A 242 13.18 11.89 10.77
N LYS A 243 13.08 11.77 12.10
CA LYS A 243 14.03 12.42 13.04
C LYS A 243 14.91 11.42 13.77
N ALA A 244 14.33 10.39 14.40
CA ALA A 244 15.10 9.48 15.24
C ALA A 244 16.00 8.54 14.41
N LEU A 245 15.47 7.89 13.36
CA LEU A 245 16.30 7.05 12.46
C LEU A 245 17.36 7.88 11.71
N THR A 246 17.01 9.09 11.25
CA THR A 246 17.97 10.03 10.63
C THR A 246 19.11 10.40 11.58
N LYS A 247 18.80 10.69 12.85
CA LYS A 247 19.81 11.01 13.87
C LYS A 247 20.64 9.79 14.25
N LEU A 248 20.04 8.59 14.32
CA LEU A 248 20.76 7.33 14.50
C LEU A 248 21.74 7.10 13.33
N HIS A 249 21.31 7.28 12.08
CA HIS A 249 22.17 7.08 10.90
C HIS A 249 23.28 8.13 10.77
N ASN A 250 22.98 9.41 11.03
CA ASN A 250 23.98 10.47 10.93
C ASN A 250 25.07 10.36 12.01
N ASN A 251 24.75 9.82 13.19
CA ASN A 251 25.73 9.61 14.26
C ASN A 251 26.43 8.25 14.15
N PHE A 252 25.69 7.19 13.81
CA PHE A 252 26.08 5.79 13.96
C PHE A 252 25.64 4.90 12.79
N GLY A 253 25.72 5.41 11.55
CA GLY A 253 25.24 4.69 10.37
C GLY A 253 25.80 3.28 10.22
N LEU A 254 24.90 2.29 10.09
CA LEU A 254 25.24 0.88 9.84
C LEU A 254 24.67 0.34 8.52
N ILE A 255 23.45 0.77 8.17
CA ILE A 255 22.73 0.35 6.96
C ILE A 255 23.37 1.01 5.72
N SER A 256 23.88 0.19 4.80
CA SER A 256 24.29 0.61 3.45
C SER A 256 23.06 1.02 2.64
N GLY A 257 23.17 1.99 1.74
CA GLY A 257 22.04 2.44 0.91
C GLY A 257 20.94 3.25 1.64
N PHE A 258 20.93 3.33 2.98
CA PHE A 258 19.86 3.96 3.78
C PHE A 258 19.38 5.34 3.27
N LYS A 259 20.27 6.18 2.75
CA LYS A 259 19.91 7.51 2.20
C LYS A 259 18.95 7.42 1.02
N TYR A 260 19.10 6.40 0.16
CA TYR A 260 18.24 6.14 -1.00
C TYR A 260 16.87 5.63 -0.55
N ASP A 261 16.82 4.66 0.36
CA ASP A 261 15.54 4.13 0.90
C ASP A 261 14.80 5.17 1.74
N PHE A 262 15.52 5.97 2.53
CA PHE A 262 14.97 7.11 3.25
C PHE A 262 14.48 8.22 2.30
N ALA A 263 15.07 8.39 1.12
CA ALA A 263 14.52 9.27 0.09
C ALA A 263 13.16 8.74 -0.42
N LYS A 264 13.00 7.43 -0.61
CA LYS A 264 11.68 6.82 -0.96
C LYS A 264 10.65 7.03 0.15
N PHE A 265 11.05 6.84 1.40
CA PHE A 265 10.20 7.04 2.57
C PHE A 265 9.68 8.50 2.71
N ASN A 266 10.49 9.50 2.31
CA ASN A 266 10.07 10.90 2.32
C ASN A 266 9.28 11.32 1.07
N ASN A 267 9.73 10.95 -0.12
CA ASN A 267 9.17 11.41 -1.39
C ASN A 267 8.12 10.43 -1.93
N GLN A 268 6.95 10.39 -1.28
CA GLN A 268 5.85 9.47 -1.63
C GLN A 268 5.27 9.65 -3.05
N GLU A 269 5.63 10.72 -3.78
CA GLU A 269 5.06 11.06 -5.09
C GLU A 269 5.98 10.75 -6.30
N ASN A 270 7.31 10.64 -6.12
CA ASN A 270 8.24 10.61 -7.26
C ASN A 270 9.48 9.75 -7.01
N LEU A 271 9.52 8.55 -7.60
CA LEU A 271 10.74 7.74 -7.64
C LEU A 271 10.91 6.87 -8.90
N TYR A 272 10.51 7.38 -10.06
CA TYR A 272 10.89 6.81 -11.36
C TYR A 272 12.26 7.33 -11.83
N VAL A 273 13.24 7.24 -10.93
CA VAL A 273 14.64 7.14 -11.34
C VAL A 273 14.82 5.71 -11.84
N TRP A 274 14.91 5.53 -13.16
CA TRP A 274 15.40 4.28 -13.75
C TRP A 274 16.76 3.94 -13.13
N GLU A 275 17.04 2.66 -12.90
CA GLU A 275 18.24 2.18 -12.20
C GLU A 275 19.51 2.39 -13.03
N ASN A 276 19.93 3.66 -13.07
CA ASN A 276 21.22 4.16 -13.59
C ASN A 276 22.30 4.18 -12.49
N GLU A 277 21.88 4.13 -11.22
CA GLU A 277 22.69 3.62 -10.11
C GLU A 277 22.39 2.12 -10.01
N SER A 278 23.43 1.31 -10.13
CA SER A 278 23.36 -0.15 -10.07
C SER A 278 23.29 -0.64 -8.62
N ASP A 279 22.95 -1.92 -8.38
CA ASP A 279 23.01 -2.47 -7.01
C ASP A 279 24.43 -2.41 -6.41
N VAL A 280 25.47 -2.34 -7.25
CA VAL A 280 26.87 -2.12 -6.83
C VAL A 280 27.01 -0.81 -6.04
N ASP A 281 26.35 0.27 -6.49
CA ASP A 281 26.36 1.58 -5.86
C ASP A 281 25.66 1.58 -4.47
N ARG A 282 24.76 0.61 -4.23
CA ARG A 282 24.13 0.40 -2.91
C ARG A 282 25.06 -0.32 -1.93
N GLU A 283 25.83 -1.31 -2.41
CA GLU A 283 26.75 -2.08 -1.57
C GLU A 283 28.01 -1.28 -1.18
N GLU A 284 28.59 -0.49 -2.09
CA GLU A 284 29.79 0.32 -1.80
C GLU A 284 29.55 1.45 -0.78
N ASN A 285 28.29 1.90 -0.61
CA ASN A 285 27.93 3.01 0.28
C ASN A 285 27.76 2.59 1.76
N ILE A 286 28.71 1.81 2.28
CA ILE A 286 28.81 1.49 3.72
C ILE A 286 29.12 2.80 4.48
N PRO A 287 28.38 3.15 5.56
CA PRO A 287 28.64 4.40 6.27
C PRO A 287 29.97 4.39 7.06
N GLU A 288 30.58 5.57 7.21
CA GLU A 288 31.91 5.74 7.82
C GLU A 288 32.05 5.20 9.25
N PHE A 289 30.98 5.28 10.05
CA PHE A 289 30.96 4.67 11.39
C PHE A 289 31.14 3.15 11.32
N ARG A 290 30.36 2.47 10.46
CA ARG A 290 30.49 1.02 10.24
C ARG A 290 31.84 0.64 9.66
N LYS A 291 32.31 1.32 8.60
CA LYS A 291 33.66 1.12 8.04
C LYS A 291 34.74 1.16 9.13
N THR A 292 34.69 2.17 9.99
CA THR A 292 35.63 2.36 11.12
C THR A 292 35.62 1.20 12.12
N ILE A 293 34.47 0.52 12.33
CA ILE A 293 34.38 -0.66 13.20
C ILE A 293 34.86 -1.92 12.47
N GLU A 294 34.51 -2.09 11.19
CA GLU A 294 34.90 -3.26 10.39
C GLU A 294 36.42 -3.31 10.17
N THR A 295 37.06 -2.19 9.79
CA THR A 295 38.53 -2.10 9.69
C THR A 295 39.23 -2.31 11.04
N GLN A 296 38.63 -1.87 12.17
CA GLN A 296 39.18 -2.18 13.50
C GLN A 296 39.09 -3.68 13.84
N LEU A 297 38.00 -4.36 13.47
CA LEU A 297 37.84 -5.79 13.68
C LEU A 297 38.89 -6.59 12.88
N GLU A 298 39.20 -6.17 11.66
CA GLU A 298 40.23 -6.78 10.81
C GLU A 298 41.65 -6.57 11.36
N ASP A 299 42.02 -5.32 11.70
CA ASP A 299 43.31 -4.98 12.33
C ASP A 299 43.54 -5.75 13.65
N TYR A 300 42.51 -5.90 14.48
CA TYR A 300 42.62 -6.66 15.73
C TYR A 300 42.68 -8.16 15.48
N ALA A 301 41.95 -8.71 14.50
CA ALA A 301 42.04 -10.12 14.14
C ALA A 301 43.44 -10.48 13.61
N GLU A 302 44.04 -9.65 12.75
CA GLU A 302 45.42 -9.84 12.27
C GLU A 302 46.45 -9.85 13.41
N ARG A 303 46.33 -8.92 14.37
CA ARG A 303 47.24 -8.84 15.53
C ARG A 303 47.12 -10.08 16.41
N LEU A 304 45.90 -10.54 16.65
CA LEU A 304 45.65 -11.76 17.43
C LEU A 304 46.16 -13.03 16.71
N LEU A 305 46.00 -13.12 15.39
CA LEU A 305 46.59 -14.20 14.59
C LEU A 305 48.12 -14.24 14.71
N LYS A 306 48.79 -13.08 14.63
CA LYS A 306 50.26 -12.97 14.76
C LYS A 306 50.74 -13.42 16.14
N LEU A 307 50.07 -12.99 17.22
CA LEU A 307 50.38 -13.43 18.59
C LEU A 307 50.17 -14.94 18.80
N ARG A 308 49.12 -15.51 18.18
CA ARG A 308 48.85 -16.96 18.22
C ARG A 308 49.92 -17.77 17.48
N GLN A 309 50.40 -17.27 16.35
CA GLN A 309 51.52 -17.87 15.59
C GLN A 309 52.86 -17.78 16.33
N GLN A 310 53.00 -16.84 17.27
CA GLN A 310 54.18 -16.67 18.13
C GLN A 310 54.06 -17.42 19.47
N GLU A 311 53.00 -18.22 19.65
CA GLU A 311 52.68 -18.98 20.88
C GLU A 311 52.54 -18.12 22.16
N GLU A 312 52.35 -16.79 22.03
CA GLU A 312 52.26 -15.84 23.15
C GLU A 312 50.87 -15.85 23.82
N LEU A 313 50.40 -17.02 24.27
CA LEU A 313 49.03 -17.26 24.76
C LEU A 313 48.56 -16.26 25.84
N GLU A 314 49.43 -15.86 26.78
CA GLU A 314 49.07 -14.90 27.82
C GLU A 314 48.92 -13.47 27.27
N GLN A 315 49.71 -13.08 26.25
CA GLN A 315 49.55 -11.80 25.57
C GLN A 315 48.30 -11.82 24.68
N PHE A 316 48.07 -12.93 23.99
CA PHE A 316 46.91 -13.17 23.13
C PHE A 316 45.59 -12.92 23.87
N GLU A 317 45.34 -13.59 25.00
CA GLU A 317 44.08 -13.42 25.75
C GLU A 317 43.93 -12.01 26.33
N LYS A 318 45.03 -11.42 26.85
CA LYS A 318 45.03 -10.02 27.33
C LYS A 318 44.70 -9.02 26.22
N GLN A 319 45.20 -9.22 25.00
CA GLN A 319 44.88 -8.37 23.87
C GLN A 319 43.47 -8.65 23.31
N LYS A 320 43.03 -9.92 23.25
CA LYS A 320 41.70 -10.34 22.78
C LYS A 320 40.60 -9.65 23.58
N GLU A 321 40.66 -9.76 24.90
CA GLU A 321 39.66 -9.14 25.78
C GLU A 321 39.74 -7.59 25.78
N LYS A 322 40.93 -7.02 25.58
CA LYS A 322 41.12 -5.56 25.41
C LYS A 322 40.49 -5.03 24.12
N PHE A 323 40.72 -5.72 22.99
CA PHE A 323 40.14 -5.36 21.69
C PHE A 323 38.62 -5.55 21.69
N ARG A 324 38.13 -6.67 22.23
CA ARG A 324 36.71 -6.94 22.44
C ARG A 324 36.02 -5.82 23.23
N LYS A 325 36.56 -5.45 24.39
CA LYS A 325 36.05 -4.31 25.19
C LYS A 325 36.07 -2.99 24.43
N LYS A 326 37.08 -2.73 23.59
CA LYS A 326 37.13 -1.50 22.76
C LYS A 326 36.05 -1.49 21.68
N ILE A 327 35.77 -2.61 21.01
CA ILE A 327 34.68 -2.68 20.02
C ILE A 327 33.33 -2.58 20.70
N LEU A 328 33.05 -3.38 21.74
CA LEU A 328 31.77 -3.37 22.45
C LEU A 328 31.42 -1.98 22.98
N LYS A 329 32.40 -1.24 23.55
CA LYS A 329 32.19 0.14 24.01
C LYS A 329 31.82 1.13 22.89
N GLN A 330 32.27 0.91 21.65
CA GLN A 330 31.84 1.73 20.50
C GLN A 330 30.42 1.37 20.03
N LEU A 331 29.91 0.17 20.38
CA LEU A 331 28.58 -0.31 20.02
C LEU A 331 27.52 -0.12 21.13
N GLU A 332 27.93 0.27 22.34
CA GLU A 332 27.04 0.57 23.48
C GLU A 332 26.05 1.71 23.17
N GLU A 333 26.55 2.88 22.74
CA GLU A 333 25.69 4.05 22.45
C GLU A 333 24.69 3.84 21.30
N PRO A 334 25.07 3.29 20.12
CA PRO A 334 24.09 2.99 19.07
C PRO A 334 23.08 1.92 19.49
N GLN A 335 23.47 0.91 20.29
CA GLN A 335 22.51 -0.05 20.82
C GLN A 335 21.52 0.60 21.78
N GLU A 336 21.98 1.46 22.68
CA GLU A 336 21.10 2.22 23.57
C GLU A 336 20.11 3.11 22.81
N PHE A 337 20.56 3.78 21.75
CA PHE A 337 19.71 4.62 20.92
C PHE A 337 18.70 3.79 20.13
N LEU A 338 19.12 2.68 19.52
CA LEU A 338 18.23 1.73 18.85
C LEU A 338 17.17 1.16 19.81
N ASN A 339 17.57 0.78 21.03
CA ASN A 339 16.65 0.27 22.05
C ASN A 339 15.57 1.31 22.40
N LYS A 340 15.95 2.59 22.58
CA LYS A 340 15.01 3.69 22.87
C LYS A 340 14.03 3.92 21.72
N ILE A 341 14.50 3.82 20.47
CA ILE A 341 13.66 3.89 19.25
C ILE A 341 12.68 2.70 19.19
N LEU A 342 13.16 1.49 19.47
CA LEU A 342 12.36 0.26 19.46
C LEU A 342 11.30 0.24 20.57
N GLU A 343 11.61 0.76 21.75
CA GLU A 343 10.66 0.88 22.87
C GLU A 343 9.56 1.90 22.56
N ASP A 344 9.93 3.11 22.12
CA ASP A 344 8.98 4.15 21.69
C ASP A 344 8.06 3.64 20.57
N PHE A 345 8.63 3.06 19.51
CA PHE A 345 7.86 2.49 18.39
C PHE A 345 6.90 1.39 18.85
N LYS A 346 7.30 0.53 19.81
CA LYS A 346 6.41 -0.47 20.41
C LYS A 346 5.22 0.16 21.15
N GLU A 347 5.42 1.26 21.87
CA GLU A 347 4.29 1.97 22.51
C GLU A 347 3.32 2.56 21.49
N GLN A 348 3.82 3.13 20.38
CA GLN A 348 2.95 3.61 19.29
C GLN A 348 2.18 2.42 18.65
N LEU A 349 2.87 1.32 18.36
CA LEU A 349 2.28 0.13 17.74
C LEU A 349 1.17 -0.52 18.59
N LYS A 350 1.25 -0.50 19.93
CA LYS A 350 0.15 -0.98 20.80
C LYS A 350 -1.18 -0.29 20.52
N ILE A 351 -1.15 0.97 20.08
CA ILE A 351 -2.33 1.80 19.84
C ILE A 351 -2.76 1.72 18.37
N ILE A 352 -1.81 1.63 17.44
CA ILE A 352 -2.07 1.54 16.00
C ILE A 352 -2.51 0.13 15.56
N PHE A 353 -1.84 -0.92 16.03
CA PHE A 353 -2.01 -2.29 15.52
C PHE A 353 -3.44 -2.86 15.62
N PRO A 354 -4.26 -2.57 16.66
CA PRO A 354 -5.67 -2.97 16.70
C PRO A 354 -6.52 -2.43 15.53
N TYR A 355 -6.02 -1.43 14.80
CA TYR A 355 -6.65 -0.77 13.67
C TYR A 355 -5.89 -0.98 12.34
N PHE A 356 -4.87 -1.85 12.30
CA PHE A 356 -4.05 -2.14 11.11
C PHE A 356 -4.88 -2.59 9.88
N ASP A 357 -6.02 -3.25 10.12
CA ASP A 357 -7.02 -3.62 9.11
C ASP A 357 -7.58 -2.43 8.30
N PHE A 358 -7.47 -1.21 8.86
CA PHE A 358 -8.07 0.04 8.37
C PHE A 358 -7.02 1.11 8.06
N LEU A 359 -5.75 0.72 7.95
CA LEU A 359 -4.69 1.58 7.43
C LEU A 359 -4.68 1.51 5.90
N ASP A 360 -4.07 2.51 5.27
CA ASP A 360 -3.77 2.53 3.84
C ASP A 360 -2.35 2.03 3.52
N THR A 361 -1.95 2.08 2.25
CA THR A 361 -0.63 1.58 1.85
C THR A 361 0.51 2.49 2.30
N ASN A 362 0.32 3.81 2.33
CA ASN A 362 1.35 4.75 2.79
C ASN A 362 1.53 4.67 4.31
N GLU A 363 0.43 4.50 5.06
CA GLU A 363 0.44 4.27 6.50
C GLU A 363 1.13 2.95 6.86
N ARG A 364 0.83 1.85 6.14
CA ARG A 364 1.52 0.56 6.33
C ARG A 364 3.01 0.66 5.99
N LYS A 365 3.37 1.17 4.81
CA LYS A 365 4.76 1.34 4.37
C LYS A 365 5.57 2.23 5.31
N THR A 366 4.94 3.21 5.94
CA THR A 366 5.57 4.04 6.99
C THR A 366 6.01 3.20 8.18
N LEU A 367 5.14 2.29 8.66
CA LEU A 367 5.46 1.39 9.78
C LEU A 367 6.46 0.30 9.37
N GLU A 368 6.28 -0.27 8.18
CA GLU A 368 7.16 -1.31 7.62
C GLU A 368 8.60 -0.80 7.41
N PHE A 369 8.79 0.42 6.90
CA PHE A 369 10.11 1.04 6.77
C PHE A 369 10.82 1.24 8.12
N ILE A 370 10.07 1.68 9.14
CA ILE A 370 10.61 1.89 10.50
C ILE A 370 11.00 0.54 11.11
N ASP A 371 10.14 -0.46 11.01
CA ASP A 371 10.37 -1.81 11.54
C ASP A 371 11.56 -2.49 10.85
N GLN A 372 11.63 -2.46 9.52
CA GLN A 372 12.76 -2.98 8.75
C GLN A 372 14.07 -2.26 9.08
N SER A 373 14.05 -0.92 9.21
CA SER A 373 15.23 -0.16 9.63
C SER A 373 15.73 -0.62 11.00
N ILE A 374 14.84 -0.80 11.97
CA ILE A 374 15.21 -1.21 13.33
C ILE A 374 15.79 -2.63 13.33
N HIS A 375 15.20 -3.56 12.59
CA HIS A 375 15.74 -4.93 12.45
C HIS A 375 17.11 -4.94 11.77
N GLN A 376 17.30 -4.22 10.66
CA GLN A 376 18.61 -4.13 10.00
C GLN A 376 19.69 -3.52 10.90
N TYR A 377 19.38 -2.47 11.68
CA TYR A 377 20.31 -1.94 12.68
C TYR A 377 20.65 -2.98 13.76
N HIS A 378 19.66 -3.75 14.22
CA HIS A 378 19.84 -4.79 15.23
C HIS A 378 20.78 -5.91 14.73
N ASP A 379 20.50 -6.46 13.55
CA ASP A 379 21.24 -7.58 12.97
C ASP A 379 22.70 -7.20 12.65
N ILE A 380 22.95 -5.97 12.19
CA ILE A 380 24.32 -5.48 11.98
C ILE A 380 25.03 -5.27 13.32
N LEU A 381 24.36 -4.72 14.35
CA LEU A 381 24.96 -4.58 15.68
C LEU A 381 25.34 -5.95 16.27
N ASP A 382 24.48 -6.96 16.19
CA ASP A 382 24.77 -8.30 16.69
C ASP A 382 25.86 -9.02 15.88
N SER A 383 25.89 -8.84 14.55
CA SER A 383 26.99 -9.30 13.69
C SER A 383 28.34 -8.71 14.11
N LEU A 384 28.40 -7.39 14.36
CA LEU A 384 29.63 -6.71 14.80
C LEU A 384 30.05 -7.13 16.22
N LYS A 385 29.12 -7.32 17.16
CA LYS A 385 29.41 -7.89 18.50
C LYS A 385 29.91 -9.32 18.41
N SER A 386 29.36 -10.13 17.51
CA SER A 386 29.78 -11.52 17.28
C SER A 386 31.19 -11.59 16.71
N ARG A 387 31.51 -10.76 15.70
CA ARG A 387 32.88 -10.59 15.18
C ARG A 387 33.86 -10.16 16.28
N ALA A 388 33.43 -9.29 17.19
CA ALA A 388 34.23 -8.83 18.35
C ALA A 388 34.54 -9.91 19.40
N LEU A 389 34.02 -11.13 19.27
CA LEU A 389 34.45 -12.28 20.08
C LEU A 389 35.81 -12.85 19.64
N PHE A 390 36.28 -12.54 18.42
CA PHE A 390 37.55 -13.04 17.86
C PHE A 390 37.73 -14.57 18.00
N ASP A 391 36.73 -15.33 17.56
CA ASP A 391 36.76 -16.79 17.58
C ASP A 391 37.50 -17.34 16.35
N LEU A 392 38.83 -17.25 16.41
CA LEU A 392 39.79 -17.71 15.40
C LEU A 392 39.84 -19.25 15.21
N ASN A 393 38.74 -19.95 15.48
CA ASN A 393 38.59 -21.41 15.30
C ASN A 393 37.78 -21.76 14.03
N LYS A 394 37.63 -20.79 13.11
CA LYS A 394 36.91 -20.90 11.83
C LYS A 394 37.71 -20.33 10.63
N GLN A 395 39.02 -20.18 10.78
CA GLN A 395 39.99 -19.82 9.74
C GLN A 395 41.14 -20.84 9.78
#